data_AF-A0A4D4NAA1-F1
#
_entry.id   AF-A0A4D4NAA1-F1
#
_cell.length_a   1.000
_cell.length_b   1.000
_cell.length_c   1.000
_cell.angle_alpha   90.00
_cell.angle_beta   90.00
_cell.angle_gamma   90.00
#
_symmetry.space_group_name_H-M   'P 1'
#
loop_
_entity.id
_entity.type
_entity.pdbx_description
1 polymer ?
#
loop_
_entity_poly.entity_id
_entity_poly.type
_entity_poly.pdbx_seq_one_letter_code
_entity_poly.pdbx_strand_id
1 'polypeptide(L)'
;MVLVGTELVSRIQAGAQQGSSDLPGARVPGGCQCAVVAQVPELAGRLVRSAVPADRRAGAGWAQIGAGLGISAEGARSRFGRVRGSPSGACRGK
;
A
#
# COMPACT_ATOMS: atom_id res chain seq x y z
N MET A 1 -9.78 9.42 11.95
CA MET A 1 -9.08 8.50 11.03
C MET A 1 -8.17 9.33 10.11
N VAL A 2 -7.12 9.94 10.67
CA VAL A 2 -6.18 10.86 9.97
C VAL A 2 -4.75 10.30 9.95
N LEU A 3 -4.52 9.15 10.62
CA LEU A 3 -3.17 8.64 10.92
C LEU A 3 -2.43 7.98 9.75
N VAL A 4 -3.15 7.50 8.72
CA VAL A 4 -2.52 6.74 7.60
C VAL A 4 -2.02 7.69 6.51
N GLY A 5 -2.72 8.81 6.28
CA GLY A 5 -2.32 9.81 5.30
C GLY A 5 -1.08 10.59 5.71
N THR A 6 -0.94 10.91 7.01
CA THR A 6 0.21 11.66 7.53
C THR A 6 1.48 10.83 7.57
N GLU A 7 1.40 9.51 7.78
CA GLU A 7 2.58 8.65 7.76
C GLU A 7 3.18 8.54 6.35
N LEU A 8 2.33 8.34 5.33
CA LEU A 8 2.77 8.35 3.93
C LEU A 8 3.39 9.69 3.54
N VAL A 9 2.78 10.81 3.94
CA VAL A 9 3.34 12.15 3.71
C VAL A 9 4.67 12.31 4.45
N SER A 10 4.77 11.84 5.70
CA SER A 10 6.01 11.91 6.49
C SER A 10 7.13 11.07 5.88
N ARG A 11 6.83 9.91 5.28
CA ARG A 11 7.82 9.07 4.59
C ARG A 11 8.24 9.63 3.24
N ILE A 12 7.31 10.19 2.47
CA ILE A 12 7.61 10.87 1.21
C ILE A 12 8.47 12.11 1.50
N GLN A 13 8.13 12.89 2.55
CA GLN A 13 8.92 14.04 2.98
C GLN A 13 10.28 13.63 3.52
N ALA A 14 10.40 12.55 4.30
CA ALA A 14 11.70 12.03 4.74
C ALA A 14 12.58 11.59 3.56
N GLY A 15 12.01 10.92 2.55
CA GLY A 15 12.72 10.55 1.32
C GLY A 15 13.11 11.75 0.45
N ALA A 16 12.28 12.79 0.41
CA ALA A 16 12.58 14.05 -0.28
C ALA A 16 13.69 14.85 0.44
N GLN A 17 13.63 14.92 1.78
CA GLN A 17 14.64 15.57 2.63
C GLN A 17 16.00 14.86 2.58
N GLN A 18 16.02 13.54 2.37
CA GLN A 18 17.26 12.79 2.10
C GLN A 18 17.84 13.09 0.71
N GLY A 19 17.02 13.54 -0.23
CA GLY A 19 17.46 14.05 -1.53
C GLY A 19 17.94 15.51 -1.50
N SER A 20 17.60 16.27 -0.45
CA SER A 20 17.94 17.68 -0.27
C SER A 20 18.80 17.96 0.97
N SER A 21 19.30 16.93 1.66
CA SER A 21 20.23 17.10 2.77
C SER A 21 21.61 17.41 2.20
N ASP A 22 21.79 18.69 1.89
CA ASP A 22 23.05 19.40 1.72
C ASP A 22 23.94 19.18 2.98
N LEU A 23 24.60 18.04 3.04
CA LEU A 23 25.89 17.94 3.69
C LEU A 23 26.93 18.42 2.66
N PRO A 24 27.79 19.40 2.99
CA PRO A 24 28.84 19.84 2.08
C PRO A 24 29.84 18.69 1.90
N GLY A 25 29.66 17.89 0.84
CA GLY A 25 30.62 16.87 0.41
C GLY A 25 30.05 15.50 0.05
N ALA A 26 28.81 15.15 0.41
CA ALA A 26 28.22 13.86 0.03
C ALA A 26 27.34 14.04 -1.21
N ARG A 27 27.95 14.06 -2.40
CA ARG A 27 27.18 13.93 -3.65
C ARG A 27 26.36 12.64 -3.58
N VAL A 28 25.04 12.77 -3.47
CA VAL A 28 24.13 11.64 -3.69
C VAL A 28 24.45 11.10 -5.09
N PRO A 29 24.91 9.85 -5.24
CA PRO A 29 25.21 9.30 -6.56
C PRO A 29 23.97 9.42 -7.44
N GLY A 30 24.12 9.97 -8.64
CA GLY A 30 23.04 10.02 -9.63
C GLY A 30 22.47 8.62 -9.80
N GLY A 31 21.15 8.46 -9.63
CA GLY A 31 20.46 7.17 -9.67
C GLY A 31 19.81 6.71 -8.36
N CYS A 32 20.09 7.36 -7.22
CA CYS A 32 19.39 7.00 -5.97
C CYS A 32 17.90 7.39 -5.96
N GLN A 33 17.52 8.45 -6.68
CA GLN A 33 16.13 8.92 -6.73
C GLN A 33 15.19 7.93 -7.43
N CYS A 34 15.62 7.29 -8.52
CA CYS A 34 14.78 6.29 -9.19
C CYS A 34 14.58 5.03 -8.33
N ALA A 35 15.58 4.64 -7.54
CA ALA A 35 15.47 3.52 -6.59
C ALA A 35 14.50 3.80 -5.43
N VAL A 36 14.40 5.06 -4.99
CA VAL A 36 13.39 5.47 -3.99
C VAL A 36 11.99 5.43 -4.59
N VAL A 37 11.81 6.00 -5.79
CA VAL A 37 10.50 6.01 -6.48
C VAL A 37 10.04 4.58 -6.84
N ALA A 38 10.97 3.68 -7.17
CA ALA A 38 10.65 2.27 -7.46
C ALA A 38 10.02 1.52 -6.27
N GLN A 39 10.19 2.01 -5.03
CA GLN A 39 9.57 1.41 -3.84
C GLN A 39 8.13 1.90 -3.58
N VAL A 40 7.72 3.01 -4.20
CA VAL A 40 6.40 3.62 -4.00
C VAL A 40 5.24 2.66 -4.34
N PRO A 41 5.27 1.88 -5.44
CA PRO A 41 4.19 0.93 -5.74
C PRO A 41 4.00 -0.13 -4.66
N GLU A 42 5.08 -0.62 -4.06
CA GLU A 42 5.01 -1.61 -2.98
C GLU A 42 4.37 -1.00 -1.73
N LEU A 43 4.82 0.20 -1.35
CA LEU A 43 4.29 0.94 -0.21
C LEU A 43 2.80 1.26 -0.40
N ALA A 44 2.42 1.77 -1.57
CA ALA A 44 1.03 2.02 -1.93
C ALA A 44 0.18 0.73 -1.82
N GLY A 45 0.69 -0.40 -2.31
CA GLY A 45 0.03 -1.70 -2.19
C GLY A 45 -0.13 -2.19 -0.74
N ARG A 46 0.79 -1.86 0.17
CA ARG A 46 0.65 -2.14 1.60
C ARG A 46 -0.43 -1.26 2.25
N LEU A 47 -0.44 0.02 1.92
CA LEU A 47 -1.44 0.97 2.45
C LEU A 47 -2.85 0.62 1.99
N VAL A 48 -3.06 0.33 0.70
CA VAL A 48 -4.36 -0.12 0.17
C VAL A 48 -4.85 -1.38 0.90
N ARG A 49 -3.97 -2.37 1.13
CA ARG A 49 -4.33 -3.58 1.90
C ARG A 49 -4.76 -3.29 3.34
N SER A 50 -4.27 -2.22 3.95
CA SER A 50 -4.66 -1.79 5.30
C SER A 50 -5.96 -0.98 5.31
N ALA A 51 -6.23 -0.21 4.24
CA ALA A 51 -7.41 0.64 4.11
C ALA A 51 -8.68 -0.15 3.77
N VAL A 52 -8.57 -1.17 2.91
CA VAL A 52 -9.74 -1.96 2.47
C VAL A 52 -10.54 -2.56 3.63
N PRO A 53 -9.94 -3.16 4.68
CA PRO A 53 -10.68 -3.59 5.87
C PRO A 53 -11.40 -2.45 6.61
N ALA A 54 -10.83 -1.24 6.63
CA ALA A 54 -11.47 -0.08 7.26
C ALA A 54 -12.69 0.37 6.45
N ASP A 55 -12.59 0.41 5.12
CA ASP A 55 -13.72 0.72 4.23
C ASP A 55 -14.83 -0.34 4.35
N ARG A 56 -14.45 -1.62 4.44
CA ARG A 56 -15.40 -2.72 4.68
C ARG A 56 -16.12 -2.58 6.02
N ARG A 57 -15.43 -2.13 7.08
CA ARG A 57 -16.04 -1.85 8.40
C ARG A 57 -16.95 -0.63 8.37
N ALA A 58 -16.64 0.36 7.54
CA ALA A 58 -17.49 1.53 7.29
C ALA A 58 -18.71 1.22 6.40
N GLY A 59 -18.85 -0.03 5.93
CA GLY A 59 -20.00 -0.48 5.14
C GLY A 59 -19.80 -0.41 3.63
N ALA A 60 -18.64 0.01 3.14
CA ALA A 60 -18.39 0.09 1.69
C ALA A 60 -18.43 -1.30 1.04
N GLY A 61 -19.22 -1.45 -0.01
CA GLY A 61 -19.29 -2.68 -0.81
C GLY A 61 -18.06 -2.89 -1.70
N TRP A 62 -17.87 -4.12 -2.20
CA TRP A 62 -16.77 -4.44 -3.11
C TRP A 62 -16.80 -3.63 -4.42
N ALA A 63 -17.98 -3.22 -4.88
CA ALA A 63 -18.13 -2.35 -6.05
C ALA A 63 -17.59 -0.94 -5.79
N GLN A 64 -17.86 -0.37 -4.62
CA GLN A 64 -17.36 0.96 -4.23
C GLN A 64 -15.84 0.94 -4.04
N ILE A 65 -15.33 -0.12 -3.39
CA ILE A 65 -13.89 -0.33 -3.21
C ILE A 65 -13.19 -0.55 -4.56
N GLY A 66 -13.78 -1.36 -5.45
CA GLY A 66 -13.25 -1.57 -6.80
C GLY A 66 -13.19 -0.27 -7.61
N ALA A 67 -14.27 0.52 -7.59
CA ALA A 67 -14.31 1.82 -8.27
C ALA A 67 -13.21 2.78 -7.78
N GLY A 68 -12.99 2.87 -6.46
CA GLY A 68 -11.90 3.69 -5.89
C GLY A 68 -10.49 3.22 -6.25
N LEU A 69 -10.33 1.94 -6.61
CA LEU A 69 -9.06 1.33 -7.01
C LEU A 69 -8.91 1.20 -8.54
N GLY A 70 -9.90 1.63 -9.32
CA GLY A 70 -9.91 1.50 -10.79
C GLY A 70 -9.99 0.04 -11.28
N ILE A 71 -10.58 -0.86 -10.49
CA ILE A 71 -10.73 -2.28 -10.84
C ILE A 71 -12.17 -2.77 -10.65
N SER A 72 -12.51 -3.90 -11.28
CA SER A 72 -13.82 -4.53 -11.07
C SER A 72 -14.04 -4.94 -9.61
N ALA A 73 -15.31 -4.94 -9.17
CA ALA A 73 -15.74 -5.41 -7.85
C ALA A 73 -15.22 -6.83 -7.54
N GLU A 74 -15.23 -7.72 -8.54
CA GLU A 74 -14.74 -9.08 -8.41
C GLU A 74 -13.22 -9.13 -8.29
N GLY A 75 -12.51 -8.24 -8.99
CA GLY A 75 -11.07 -8.05 -8.86
C GLY A 75 -10.69 -7.55 -7.46
N ALA A 76 -11.47 -6.63 -6.90
CA ALA A 76 -11.27 -6.16 -5.52
C ALA A 76 -11.54 -7.28 -4.51
N ARG A 77 -12.64 -8.03 -4.65
CA ARG A 77 -12.97 -9.17 -3.78
C ARG A 77 -11.91 -10.28 -3.85
N SER A 78 -11.44 -10.64 -5.04
CA SER A 78 -10.42 -11.68 -5.23
C SER A 78 -9.10 -11.30 -4.54
N ARG A 79 -8.69 -10.03 -4.65
CA ARG A 79 -7.43 -9.51 -4.09
C ARG A 79 -7.47 -9.26 -2.60
N PHE A 80 -8.57 -8.71 -2.09
CA PHE A 80 -8.65 -8.18 -0.72
C PHE A 80 -9.72 -8.86 0.14
N GLY A 81 -10.57 -9.71 -0.44
CA GLY A 81 -11.63 -10.42 0.27
C GLY A 81 -11.14 -11.61 1.10
N ARG A 82 -9.88 -12.07 0.90
CA ARG A 82 -9.25 -13.08 1.76
C ARG A 82 -8.72 -12.44 3.04
N VAL A 83 -9.62 -12.17 3.98
CA VAL A 83 -9.24 -12.02 5.38
C VAL A 83 -8.77 -13.40 5.85
N ARG A 84 -7.51 -13.53 6.28
CA ARG A 84 -6.98 -14.77 6.84
C ARG A 84 -7.91 -15.25 7.97
N GLY A 85 -8.62 -16.34 7.72
CA GLY A 85 -9.38 -17.10 8.69
C GLY A 85 -9.52 -18.51 8.16
N SER A 86 -8.73 -19.43 8.73
CA SER A 86 -8.74 -20.88 8.51
C SER A 86 -8.07 -21.42 7.22
N PRO A 87 -7.05 -22.31 7.33
CA PRO A 87 -6.71 -23.22 6.25
C PRO A 87 -7.83 -24.27 6.14
N SER A 88 -8.95 -23.90 5.55
CA SER A 88 -9.87 -24.91 4.99
C SER A 88 -9.38 -25.22 3.59
N GLY A 89 -8.67 -26.34 3.44
CA GLY A 89 -8.20 -26.81 2.14
C GLY A 89 -6.85 -27.52 2.11
N ALA A 90 -6.39 -28.13 3.20
CA ALA A 90 -5.53 -29.31 3.07
C ALA A 90 -6.45 -30.53 3.17
N CYS A 91 -6.89 -31.02 2.01
CA CYS A 91 -7.60 -32.29 1.89
C CYS A 91 -6.71 -33.38 2.51
N ARG A 92 -7.15 -33.91 3.65
CA ARG A 92 -6.69 -35.18 4.21
C ARG A 92 -7.43 -36.29 3.46
N GLY A 93 -6.67 -37.21 2.87
CA GLY A 93 -7.15 -38.42 2.20
C GLY A 93 -6.11 -38.83 1.17
N LYS A 94 -5.46 -39.99 1.25
CA LYS A 94 -5.86 -41.25 1.84
C LYS A 94 -4.60 -42.10 2.08
#